data_AF-A0A818ACZ7-F1
#
_entry.id   AF-A0A818ACZ7-F1
#
_cell.length_a   1.000
_cell.length_b   1.000
_cell.length_c   1.000
_cell.angle_alpha   90.00
_cell.angle_beta   90.00
_cell.angle_gamma   90.00
#
_symmetry.space_group_name_H-M   'P 1'
#
loop_
_entity.id
_entity.type
_entity.pdbx_description
1 polymer ?
#
loop_
_entity_poly.entity_id
_entity_poly.type
_entity_poly.pdbx_seq_one_letter_code
_entity_poly.pdbx_strand_id
1 'polypeptide(L)'
;MSDKILKIVGRYIYDSRGNPTVEVDLWTSKGLFRAGVPSGASTGIYEALELRDGDKAVHHGKGVEKAVANVQKLGKMIVEKGFDATQQKEIDDFMLQQDGTDSKKQYGANAILGISIAVCKAG
;
A
#
# COMPACT_ATOMS: atom_id res chain seq x y z
N MET A 1 12.52 -6.67 22.32
CA MET A 1 11.62 -5.52 22.13
C MET A 1 10.69 -5.89 21.01
N SER A 2 9.37 -5.64 21.13
CA SER A 2 8.42 -5.95 20.07
C SER A 2 8.34 -4.74 19.12
N ASP A 3 8.44 -5.01 17.82
CA ASP A 3 8.40 -4.02 16.75
C ASP A 3 6.95 -3.81 16.30
N LYS A 4 6.08 -3.54 17.28
CA LYS A 4 4.66 -3.28 17.01
C LYS A 4 4.49 -2.12 16.04
N ILE A 5 3.60 -2.33 15.09
CA ILE A 5 3.20 -1.28 14.14
C ILE A 5 2.29 -0.30 14.89
N LEU A 6 2.73 0.95 14.98
CA LEU A 6 2.02 2.01 15.72
C LEU A 6 1.13 2.85 14.82
N LYS A 7 1.55 3.05 13.56
CA LYS A 7 0.87 3.92 12.61
C LYS A 7 1.27 3.56 11.19
N ILE A 8 0.32 3.62 10.26
CA ILE A 8 0.54 3.54 8.82
C ILE A 8 -0.19 4.71 8.17
N VAL A 9 0.48 5.43 7.26
CA VAL A 9 -0.10 6.56 6.52
C VAL A 9 0.29 6.46 5.05
N GLY A 10 -0.69 6.58 4.16
CA GLY A 10 -0.46 6.74 2.73
C GLY A 10 -0.46 8.20 2.29
N ARG A 11 0.31 8.51 1.26
CA ARG A 11 0.22 9.76 0.48
C ARG A 11 0.46 9.45 -0.99
N TYR A 12 0.10 10.36 -1.89
CA TYR A 12 0.59 10.28 -3.26
C TYR A 12 1.88 11.09 -3.43
N ILE A 13 2.77 10.58 -4.27
CA ILE A 13 3.97 11.24 -4.76
C ILE A 13 4.01 11.12 -6.29
N TYR A 14 5.07 11.61 -6.94
CA TYR A 14 5.27 11.43 -8.38
C TYR A 14 6.34 10.38 -8.67
N ASP A 15 6.07 9.50 -9.63
CA ASP A 15 7.03 8.54 -10.17
C ASP A 15 8.06 9.22 -11.09
N SER A 16 9.04 8.47 -11.57
CA SER A 16 10.09 8.96 -12.47
C SER A 16 9.59 9.48 -13.82
N ARG A 17 8.31 9.27 -14.16
CA ARG A 17 7.65 9.74 -15.37
C ARG A 17 6.66 10.88 -15.09
N GLY A 18 6.63 11.40 -13.86
CA GLY A 18 5.71 12.47 -13.45
C GLY A 18 4.26 12.02 -13.28
N ASN A 19 3.97 10.71 -13.18
CA ASN A 19 2.63 10.22 -12.85
C ASN A 19 2.48 10.05 -11.33
N PRO A 20 1.28 10.28 -10.77
CA PRO A 20 1.03 9.97 -9.37
C PRO A 20 1.34 8.50 -9.04
N THR A 21 1.89 8.24 -7.86
CA THR A 21 2.04 6.89 -7.30
C THR A 21 1.89 6.93 -5.78
N VAL A 22 1.72 5.76 -5.17
CA VAL A 22 1.49 5.61 -3.72
C VAL A 22 2.84 5.59 -2.98
N GLU A 23 2.92 6.33 -1.89
CA GLU A 23 3.96 6.22 -0.88
C GLU A 23 3.32 5.90 0.48
N VAL A 24 3.94 4.98 1.21
CA VAL A 24 3.49 4.52 2.52
C VAL A 24 4.57 4.78 3.55
N ASP A 25 4.17 5.40 4.64
CA ASP A 25 4.96 5.53 5.87
C ASP A 25 4.40 4.60 6.94
N LEU A 26 5.31 3.92 7.64
CA LEU A 26 5.02 3.05 8.77
C LEU A 26 5.89 3.45 9.96
N TRP A 27 5.31 3.52 11.14
CA TRP A 27 6.02 3.81 12.39
C TRP A 27 6.01 2.61 13.33
N THR A 28 7.17 2.32 13.91
CA THR A 28 7.34 1.44 15.07
C THR A 28 8.06 2.20 16.18
N SER A 29 8.39 1.53 17.29
CA SER A 29 9.26 2.08 18.33
C SER A 29 10.69 2.40 17.83
N LYS A 30 11.12 1.78 16.72
CA LYS A 30 12.43 2.02 16.08
C LYS A 30 12.47 3.27 15.20
N GLY A 31 11.33 3.83 14.82
CA GLY A 31 11.25 5.03 14.00
C GLY A 31 10.30 4.89 12.81
N LEU A 32 10.60 5.67 11.76
CA LEU A 32 9.81 5.76 10.53
C LEU A 32 10.45 4.96 9.40
N PHE A 33 9.64 4.17 8.70
CA PHE A 33 10.02 3.37 7.54
C PHE A 33 9.11 3.74 6.37
N ARG A 34 9.69 3.90 5.17
CA ARG A 34 9.00 4.48 4.01
C ARG A 34 9.16 3.63 2.76
N ALA A 35 8.08 3.47 2.00
CA ALA A 35 8.09 2.79 0.71
C ALA A 35 7.30 3.56 -0.35
N GLY A 36 7.95 3.92 -1.45
CA GLY A 36 7.30 4.36 -2.68
C GLY A 36 7.05 3.16 -3.59
N VAL A 37 5.89 3.12 -4.23
CA VAL A 37 5.49 2.00 -5.08
C VAL A 37 5.77 2.32 -6.55
N PRO A 38 6.46 1.44 -7.30
CA PRO A 38 6.67 1.67 -8.72
C PRO A 38 5.34 1.55 -9.48
N SER A 39 5.17 2.42 -10.49
CA SER A 39 4.04 2.32 -11.42
C SER A 39 4.38 1.32 -12.54
N GLY A 40 3.58 0.26 -12.65
CA GLY A 40 3.61 -0.63 -13.80
C GLY A 40 2.95 0.01 -15.02
N ALA A 41 3.39 -0.38 -16.22
CA ALA A 41 2.68 -0.10 -17.47
C ALA A 41 1.81 -1.29 -17.92
N SER A 42 1.71 -2.32 -17.08
CA SER A 42 1.30 -3.63 -17.56
C SER A 42 -0.20 -3.74 -17.79
N THR A 43 -0.55 -4.31 -18.94
CA THR A 43 -1.90 -4.57 -19.42
C THR A 43 -2.28 -6.06 -19.32
N GLY A 44 -1.48 -6.85 -18.60
CA GLY A 44 -1.69 -8.29 -18.46
C GLY A 44 -2.96 -8.60 -17.70
N ILE A 45 -3.87 -9.36 -18.31
CA ILE A 45 -5.18 -9.75 -17.71
C ILE A 45 -5.04 -10.63 -16.45
N TYR A 46 -3.86 -11.20 -16.22
CA TYR A 46 -3.56 -12.07 -15.08
C TYR A 46 -2.78 -11.35 -13.98
N GLU A 47 -2.46 -10.07 -14.15
CA GLU A 47 -1.65 -9.34 -13.19
C GLU A 47 -2.47 -8.76 -12.04
N ALA A 48 -1.77 -8.50 -10.94
CA ALA A 48 -2.34 -7.72 -9.85
C ALA A 48 -2.62 -6.29 -10.33
N LEU A 49 -3.81 -5.79 -10.04
CA LEU A 49 -4.29 -4.54 -10.62
C LEU A 49 -3.91 -3.35 -9.74
N GLU A 50 -3.11 -2.45 -10.31
CA GLU A 50 -2.93 -1.12 -9.74
C GLU A 50 -4.26 -0.35 -9.75
N LEU A 51 -4.63 0.23 -8.60
CA LEU A 51 -5.82 1.05 -8.52
C LEU A 51 -5.51 2.51 -8.90
N ARG A 52 -6.20 2.98 -9.95
CA ARG A 52 -6.17 4.36 -10.45
C ARG A 52 -7.54 5.00 -10.33
N ASP A 53 -7.58 6.32 -10.20
CA ASP A 53 -8.84 7.06 -9.96
C ASP A 53 -9.73 7.11 -11.19
N GLY A 54 -9.14 7.18 -12.39
CA GLY A 54 -9.85 7.20 -13.67
C GLY A 54 -10.43 8.56 -14.08
N ASP A 55 -10.27 9.60 -13.25
CA ASP A 55 -10.72 10.95 -13.56
C ASP A 55 -9.79 11.63 -14.59
N LYS A 56 -10.26 11.75 -15.84
CA LYS A 56 -9.47 12.34 -16.94
C LYS A 56 -9.11 13.82 -16.71
N ALA A 57 -9.85 14.54 -15.88
CA ALA A 57 -9.55 15.94 -15.56
C ALA A 57 -8.33 16.06 -14.63
N VAL A 58 -8.03 15.02 -13.85
CA VAL A 58 -6.96 15.02 -12.84
C VAL A 58 -5.87 14.02 -13.25
N HIS A 59 -4.66 14.51 -13.49
CA HIS A 59 -3.52 13.68 -13.92
C HIS A 59 -3.84 12.74 -15.11
N HIS A 60 -4.72 13.16 -16.02
CA HIS A 60 -5.17 12.36 -17.17
C HIS A 60 -5.73 10.98 -16.79
N GLY A 61 -6.40 10.86 -15.65
CA GLY A 61 -6.98 9.59 -15.16
C GLY A 61 -6.04 8.75 -14.32
N LYS A 62 -4.80 9.20 -14.10
CA LYS A 62 -3.76 8.44 -13.40
C LYS A 62 -3.63 8.78 -11.91
N GLY A 63 -4.59 9.51 -11.34
CA GLY A 63 -4.66 9.72 -9.89
C GLY A 63 -4.64 8.40 -9.11
N VAL A 64 -4.17 8.45 -7.87
CA VAL A 64 -4.07 7.30 -6.96
C VAL A 64 -4.73 7.57 -5.60
N GLU A 65 -5.60 8.57 -5.50
CA GLU A 65 -6.23 8.97 -4.24
C GLU A 65 -7.04 7.84 -3.62
N LYS A 66 -7.75 7.03 -4.44
CA LYS A 66 -8.45 5.83 -3.96
C LYS A 66 -7.50 4.82 -3.34
N ALA A 67 -6.34 4.58 -3.96
CA ALA A 67 -5.33 3.67 -3.42
C ALA A 67 -4.73 4.21 -2.11
N VAL A 68 -4.48 5.52 -2.02
CA VAL A 68 -4.02 6.18 -0.78
C VAL A 68 -5.05 6.06 0.35
N ALA A 69 -6.34 6.23 0.05
CA ALA A 69 -7.42 6.02 1.02
C ALA A 69 -7.46 4.56 1.50
N ASN A 70 -7.24 3.61 0.61
CA ASN A 70 -7.15 2.19 0.95
C ASN A 70 -5.95 1.88 1.85
N VAL A 71 -4.80 2.55 1.67
CA VAL A 71 -3.66 2.45 2.61
C VAL A 71 -4.07 2.89 4.01
N GLN A 72 -4.79 3.99 4.16
CA GLN A 72 -5.25 4.43 5.49
C GLN A 72 -6.20 3.41 6.13
N LYS A 73 -7.13 2.85 5.33
CA LYS A 73 -8.09 1.84 5.81
C LYS A 73 -7.39 0.56 6.26
N LEU A 74 -6.54 -0.02 5.43
CA LEU A 74 -5.74 -1.21 5.75
C LEU A 74 -4.80 -0.95 6.93
N GLY A 75 -4.14 0.20 6.93
CA GLY A 75 -3.24 0.62 8.00
C GLY A 75 -3.90 0.65 9.37
N LYS A 76 -5.12 1.19 9.46
CA LYS A 76 -5.91 1.18 10.71
C LYS A 76 -6.19 -0.26 11.17
N MET A 77 -6.63 -1.14 10.27
CA MET A 77 -6.91 -2.53 10.60
C MET A 77 -5.67 -3.30 11.09
N ILE A 78 -4.51 -3.05 10.47
CA ILE A 78 -3.22 -3.66 10.87
C ILE A 78 -2.80 -3.21 12.27
N VAL A 79 -2.91 -1.91 12.56
CA VAL A 79 -2.60 -1.37 13.90
C VAL A 79 -3.55 -1.93 14.96
N GLU A 80 -4.85 -2.01 14.66
CA GLU A 80 -5.86 -2.57 15.58
C GLU A 80 -5.64 -4.06 15.87
N LYS A 81 -5.15 -4.83 14.90
CA LYS A 81 -4.73 -6.23 15.10
C LYS A 81 -3.50 -6.36 16.00
N GLY A 82 -2.72 -5.29 16.17
CA GLY A 82 -1.54 -5.28 17.01
C GLY A 82 -0.39 -6.12 16.46
N PHE A 83 -0.28 -6.21 15.13
CA PHE A 83 0.78 -6.94 14.46
C PHE A 83 2.18 -6.39 14.80
N ASP A 84 3.15 -7.29 14.82
CA ASP A 84 4.58 -6.98 14.89
C ASP A 84 5.15 -6.93 13.47
N ALA A 85 5.98 -5.95 13.16
CA ALA A 85 6.51 -5.75 11.81
C ALA A 85 7.34 -6.95 11.29
N THR A 86 7.85 -7.81 12.20
CA THR A 86 8.57 -9.03 11.83
C THR A 86 7.65 -10.14 11.27
N GLN A 87 6.32 -10.00 11.38
CA GLN A 87 5.31 -10.97 10.93
C GLN A 87 4.88 -10.73 9.48
N GLN A 88 5.86 -10.66 8.57
CA GLN A 88 5.64 -10.29 7.17
C GLN A 88 4.55 -11.14 6.51
N LYS A 89 4.64 -12.47 6.66
CA LYS A 89 3.72 -13.42 6.02
C LYS A 89 2.30 -13.24 6.55
N GLU A 90 2.13 -13.10 7.85
CA GLU A 90 0.83 -12.95 8.51
C GLU A 90 0.16 -11.63 8.12
N ILE A 91 0.94 -10.55 8.01
CA ILE A 91 0.44 -9.24 7.59
C ILE A 91 0.03 -9.26 6.11
N ASP A 92 0.86 -9.86 5.24
CA ASP A 92 0.55 -9.99 3.82
C ASP A 92 -0.69 -10.87 3.60
N ASP A 93 -0.76 -12.03 4.25
CA ASP A 93 -1.93 -12.93 4.20
C ASP A 93 -3.19 -12.22 4.71
N PHE A 94 -3.07 -11.42 5.77
CA PHE A 94 -4.17 -10.59 6.27
C PHE A 94 -4.65 -9.59 5.22
N MET A 95 -3.75 -8.84 4.59
CA MET A 95 -4.11 -7.88 3.55
C MET A 95 -4.76 -8.56 2.34
N LEU A 96 -4.24 -9.71 1.91
CA LEU A 96 -4.81 -10.52 0.84
C LEU A 96 -6.22 -11.02 1.18
N GLN A 97 -6.42 -11.50 2.42
CA GLN A 97 -7.72 -11.95 2.89
C GLN A 97 -8.73 -10.79 2.97
N GLN A 98 -8.30 -9.61 3.42
CA GLN A 98 -9.17 -8.43 3.46
C GLN A 98 -9.56 -7.94 2.07
N ASP A 99 -8.65 -8.04 1.09
CA ASP A 99 -8.94 -7.70 -0.30
C ASP A 99 -9.96 -8.67 -0.91
N GLY A 100 -9.76 -9.97 -0.67
CA GLY A 100 -10.68 -11.03 -1.09
C GLY A 100 -10.72 -11.28 -2.60
N THR A 101 -9.79 -10.71 -3.38
CA THR A 101 -9.70 -10.93 -4.83
C THR A 101 -8.31 -11.42 -5.23
N ASP A 102 -8.26 -12.32 -6.22
CA ASP A 102 -6.98 -12.87 -6.71
C ASP A 102 -6.07 -11.78 -7.29
N SER A 103 -6.69 -10.76 -7.92
CA SER A 103 -5.99 -9.67 -8.59
C SER A 103 -5.74 -8.44 -7.71
N LYS A 104 -6.07 -8.48 -6.41
CA LYS A 104 -5.88 -7.34 -5.48
C LYS A 104 -6.66 -6.07 -5.89
N LYS A 105 -7.77 -6.23 -6.61
CA LYS A 105 -8.48 -5.11 -7.23
C LYS A 105 -9.32 -4.29 -6.25
N GLN A 106 -9.64 -4.84 -5.08
CA GLN A 106 -10.50 -4.16 -4.10
C GLN A 106 -9.75 -3.02 -3.41
N TYR A 107 -8.52 -3.28 -2.94
CA TYR A 107 -7.66 -2.26 -2.33
C TYR A 107 -6.65 -1.66 -3.31
N GLY A 108 -6.34 -2.36 -4.40
CA GLY A 108 -5.29 -2.00 -5.33
C GLY A 108 -3.97 -2.66 -4.94
N ALA A 109 -3.32 -3.30 -5.90
CA ALA A 109 -2.02 -3.92 -5.72
C ALA A 109 -0.96 -2.92 -5.23
N ASN A 110 -1.07 -1.66 -5.65
CA ASN A 110 -0.21 -0.57 -5.20
C ASN A 110 -0.40 -0.22 -3.72
N ALA A 111 -1.61 -0.26 -3.17
CA ALA A 111 -1.83 -0.03 -1.75
C ALA A 111 -1.24 -1.17 -0.90
N ILE A 112 -1.52 -2.42 -1.28
CA ILE A 112 -1.05 -3.61 -0.55
C ILE A 112 0.47 -3.70 -0.59
N LEU A 113 1.08 -3.53 -1.78
CA LEU A 113 2.54 -3.60 -1.94
C LEU A 113 3.25 -2.48 -1.16
N GLY A 114 2.68 -1.27 -1.15
CA GLY A 114 3.25 -0.14 -0.39
C GLY A 114 3.34 -0.44 1.11
N ILE A 115 2.28 -0.99 1.69
CA ILE A 115 2.29 -1.43 3.09
C ILE A 115 3.27 -2.59 3.28
N SER A 116 3.22 -3.61 2.43
CA SER A 116 4.07 -4.81 2.51
C SER A 116 5.57 -4.47 2.54
N ILE A 117 6.03 -3.56 1.67
CA ILE A 117 7.43 -3.13 1.64
C ILE A 117 7.76 -2.26 2.86
N ALA A 118 6.85 -1.39 3.31
CA ALA A 118 7.08 -0.58 4.51
C ALA A 118 7.20 -1.45 5.77
N VAL A 119 6.43 -2.54 5.85
CA VAL A 119 6.53 -3.58 6.89
C VAL A 119 7.88 -4.28 6.80
N CYS A 120 8.27 -4.76 5.61
CA CYS A 120 9.55 -5.45 5.39
C CYS A 120 10.77 -4.60 5.78
N LYS A 121 10.71 -3.28 5.57
CA LYS A 121 11.77 -2.36 6.01
C LYS A 121 11.83 -2.17 7.53
N ALA A 122 10.70 -2.34 8.21
CA ALA A 122 10.55 -2.10 9.64
C ALA A 122 10.86 -3.33 10.50
N GLY A 123 10.58 -4.53 9.99
CA GLY A 123 10.96 -5.81 10.58
C GLY A 123 12.46 -6.07 10.50
#